data_AF-A0AA38G0Y6-F1
#
_entry.id   AF-A0AA38G0Y6-F1
#
_cell.length_a   1.000
_cell.length_b   1.000
_cell.length_c   1.000
_cell.angle_alpha   90.00
_cell.angle_beta   90.00
_cell.angle_gamma   90.00
#
_symmetry.space_group_name_H-M   'P 1'
#
loop_
_entity.id
_entity.type
_entity.pdbx_description
1 polymer ?
#
loop_
_entity_poly.entity_id
_entity_poly.type
_entity_poly.pdbx_seq_one_letter_code
_entity_poly.pdbx_strand_id
1 'polypeptide(L)'
;MDKVHHDEHIAAFIVACGVLGVEHEDVSVRLFVETLQDNAADWFYHLPAGAITDWNTMRTQFESRFKPAEDVHALLAQISQIKKDPSEPMREFVAR
;
A
#
# COMPACT_ATOMS: atom_id res chain seq x y z
N MET A 1 -9.12 2.82 -10.95
CA MET A 1 -8.41 3.33 -9.76
C MET A 1 -6.91 3.47 -10.04
N ASP A 2 -6.39 4.71 -10.07
CA ASP A 2 -5.00 5.01 -10.43
C ASP A 2 -4.00 4.83 -9.27
N LYS A 3 -2.74 4.58 -9.64
CA LYS A 3 -1.64 4.14 -8.76
C LYS A 3 -1.25 5.10 -7.64
N VAL A 4 -1.58 6.38 -7.70
CA VAL A 4 -1.30 7.36 -6.63
C VAL A 4 -2.42 7.38 -5.58
N HIS A 5 -3.62 6.90 -5.92
CA HIS A 5 -4.79 6.99 -5.05
C HIS A 5 -4.96 5.80 -4.09
N HIS A 6 -4.15 4.74 -4.16
CA HIS A 6 -4.34 3.56 -3.30
C HIS A 6 -3.93 3.81 -1.85
N ASP A 7 -2.76 4.42 -1.60
CA ASP A 7 -2.30 4.77 -0.26
C ASP A 7 -3.19 5.85 0.35
N GLU A 8 -3.60 6.84 -0.46
CA GLU A 8 -4.57 7.87 -0.06
C GLU A 8 -5.93 7.27 0.28
N HIS A 9 -6.40 6.27 -0.48
CA HIS A 9 -7.67 5.59 -0.24
C HIS A 9 -7.67 4.83 1.08
N ILE A 10 -6.60 4.07 1.39
CA ILE A 10 -6.47 3.37 2.68
C ILE A 10 -6.44 4.38 3.83
N ALA A 11 -5.65 5.45 3.70
CA ALA A 11 -5.55 6.47 4.73
C ALA A 11 -6.89 7.16 5.00
N ALA A 12 -7.60 7.57 3.94
CA ALA A 12 -8.92 8.17 4.03
C ALA A 12 -9.94 7.21 4.67
N PHE A 13 -9.89 5.93 4.31
CA PHE A 13 -10.75 4.92 4.90
C PHE A 13 -10.49 4.71 6.40
N ILE A 14 -9.21 4.65 6.83
CA ILE A 14 -8.85 4.51 8.25
C ILE A 14 -9.36 5.71 9.06
N VAL A 15 -9.20 6.93 8.53
CA VAL A 15 -9.73 8.14 9.17
C VAL A 15 -11.25 8.08 9.28
N ALA A 16 -11.95 7.66 8.22
CA ALA A 16 -13.41 7.51 8.23
C ALA A 16 -13.87 6.48 9.27
N CYS A 17 -13.21 5.32 9.35
CA CYS A 17 -13.50 4.30 10.37
C CYS A 17 -13.31 4.83 11.79
N GLY A 18 -12.25 5.61 12.04
CA GLY A 18 -12.02 6.26 13.33
C GLY A 18 -13.12 7.27 13.69
N VAL A 19 -13.57 8.07 12.73
CA VAL A 19 -14.68 9.03 12.93
C VAL A 19 -16.02 8.33 13.17
N LEU A 20 -16.26 7.21 12.48
CA LEU A 20 -17.50 6.43 12.59
C LEU A 20 -17.50 5.47 13.80
N GLY A 21 -16.40 5.35 14.54
CA GLY A 21 -16.30 4.44 15.68
C GLY A 21 -16.37 2.96 15.27
N VAL A 22 -15.78 2.60 14.13
CA VAL A 22 -15.73 1.20 13.68
C VAL A 22 -14.67 0.45 14.50
N GLU A 23 -15.12 -0.44 15.39
CA GLU A 23 -14.23 -1.19 16.29
C GLU A 23 -13.95 -2.62 15.79
N HIS A 24 -14.87 -3.19 15.00
CA HIS A 24 -14.78 -4.58 14.55
C HIS A 24 -14.13 -4.70 13.17
N GLU A 25 -13.07 -5.50 13.07
CA GLU A 25 -12.32 -5.65 11.82
C GLU A 25 -13.15 -6.26 10.68
N ASP A 26 -14.10 -7.14 10.97
CA ASP A 26 -15.02 -7.69 9.96
C ASP A 26 -15.97 -6.62 9.41
N VAL A 27 -16.36 -5.64 10.23
CA VAL A 27 -17.10 -4.45 9.78
C VAL A 27 -16.22 -3.60 8.86
N SER A 28 -14.96 -3.36 9.25
CA SER A 28 -14.00 -2.61 8.41
C SER A 28 -13.81 -3.26 7.04
N VAL A 29 -13.67 -4.58 6.97
CA VAL A 29 -13.56 -5.30 5.69
C VAL A 29 -14.82 -5.10 4.84
N ARG A 30 -16.02 -5.30 5.41
CA ARG A 30 -17.28 -5.10 4.68
C ARG A 30 -17.41 -3.68 4.14
N LEU A 31 -17.09 -2.67 4.95
CA LEU A 31 -17.16 -1.27 4.54
C LEU A 31 -16.14 -0.94 3.44
N PHE A 32 -14.92 -1.47 3.53
CA PHE A 32 -13.88 -1.19 2.53
C PHE A 32 -14.20 -1.82 1.18
N VAL A 33 -14.85 -2.99 1.15
CA VAL A 33 -15.29 -3.62 -0.11
C VAL A 33 -16.25 -2.72 -0.88
N GLU A 34 -17.15 -2.01 -0.18
CA GLU A 34 -18.09 -1.06 -0.79
C GLU A 34 -17.41 0.16 -1.42
N THR A 35 -16.15 0.46 -1.05
CA THR A 35 -15.40 1.59 -1.62
C THR A 35 -14.56 1.19 -2.84
N LEU A 36 -14.44 -0.11 -3.14
CA LEU A 36 -13.67 -0.60 -4.28
C LEU A 36 -14.37 -0.28 -5.61
N GLN A 37 -13.57 0.03 -6.63
CA GLN A 37 -14.06 0.33 -7.98
C GLN A 37 -13.24 -0.40 -9.04
N ASP A 38 -13.86 -0.66 -10.19
CA ASP A 38 -13.24 -1.26 -11.38
C ASP A 38 -12.44 -2.53 -11.07
N ASN A 39 -11.15 -2.53 -11.43
CA ASN A 39 -10.19 -3.62 -11.24
C ASN A 39 -10.06 -4.04 -9.76
N ALA A 40 -10.20 -3.10 -8.81
CA ALA A 40 -10.11 -3.44 -7.39
C ALA A 40 -11.33 -4.22 -6.91
N ALA A 41 -12.53 -3.83 -7.35
CA ALA A 41 -13.75 -4.58 -7.06
C ALA A 41 -13.69 -5.97 -7.72
N ASP A 42 -13.33 -6.02 -9.01
CA ASP A 42 -13.17 -7.27 -9.76
C ASP A 42 -12.19 -8.23 -9.07
N TRP A 43 -11.01 -7.74 -8.67
CA TRP A 43 -10.03 -8.52 -7.93
C TRP A 43 -10.62 -9.13 -6.65
N PHE A 44 -11.31 -8.34 -5.84
CA PHE A 44 -11.85 -8.80 -4.56
C PHE A 44 -12.89 -9.91 -4.76
N TYR A 45 -13.81 -9.76 -5.72
CA TYR A 45 -14.86 -10.74 -5.98
C TYR A 45 -14.35 -12.06 -6.61
N HIS A 46 -13.14 -12.06 -7.15
CA HIS A 46 -12.47 -13.26 -7.66
C HIS A 46 -11.62 -14.01 -6.61
N LEU A 47 -11.54 -13.51 -5.37
CA LEU A 47 -10.81 -14.19 -4.31
C LEU A 47 -11.57 -15.44 -3.82
N PRO A 48 -10.87 -16.50 -3.41
CA PRO A 48 -11.49 -17.64 -2.74
C PRO A 48 -12.24 -17.21 -1.47
N ALA A 49 -13.33 -17.91 -1.14
CA ALA A 49 -14.03 -17.70 0.11
C ALA A 49 -13.06 -17.89 1.30
N GLY A 50 -13.08 -16.95 2.25
CA GLY A 50 -12.18 -16.97 3.41
C GLY A 50 -10.74 -16.51 3.12
N ALA A 51 -10.44 -15.99 1.92
CA ALA A 51 -9.13 -15.42 1.62
C ALA A 51 -8.81 -14.16 2.44
N ILE A 52 -9.84 -13.47 2.92
CA ILE A 52 -9.74 -12.28 3.78
C ILE A 52 -10.63 -12.50 4.99
N THR A 53 -10.01 -12.58 6.17
CA THR A 53 -10.69 -12.85 7.45
C THR A 53 -10.74 -11.64 8.38
N ASP A 54 -9.90 -10.64 8.13
CA ASP A 54 -9.66 -9.50 8.99
C ASP A 54 -9.12 -8.31 8.18
N TRP A 55 -9.12 -7.14 8.81
CA TRP A 55 -8.70 -5.89 8.19
C TRP A 55 -7.24 -5.90 7.78
N ASN A 56 -6.36 -6.48 8.60
CA ASN A 56 -4.94 -6.52 8.32
C ASN A 56 -4.66 -7.34 7.04
N THR A 57 -5.31 -8.50 6.91
CA THR A 57 -5.22 -9.34 5.71
C THR A 57 -5.76 -8.62 4.47
N MET A 58 -6.90 -7.91 4.57
CA MET A 58 -7.44 -7.10 3.47
C MET A 58 -6.43 -6.05 3.01
N ARG A 59 -5.90 -5.28 3.96
CA ARG A 59 -4.94 -4.21 3.70
C ARG A 59 -3.67 -4.75 3.05
N THR A 60 -3.05 -5.79 3.60
CA THR A 60 -1.81 -6.36 3.06
C THR A 60 -1.99 -6.87 1.63
N GLN A 61 -3.07 -7.59 1.34
CA GLN A 61 -3.29 -8.10 -0.01
C GLN A 61 -3.62 -6.99 -1.00
N PHE A 62 -4.44 -6.01 -0.60
CA PHE A 62 -4.76 -4.86 -1.45
C PHE A 62 -3.50 -4.05 -1.77
N GLU A 63 -2.69 -3.74 -0.76
CA GLU A 63 -1.41 -3.05 -0.94
C GLU A 63 -0.48 -3.86 -1.86
N SER A 64 -0.30 -5.17 -1.62
CA SER A 64 0.53 -6.01 -2.48
C SER A 64 0.06 -6.07 -3.93
N ARG A 65 -1.25 -5.91 -4.19
CA ARG A 65 -1.84 -6.02 -5.53
C ARG A 65 -1.78 -4.69 -6.30
N PHE A 66 -2.00 -3.57 -5.61
CA PHE A 66 -2.21 -2.27 -6.23
C PHE A 66 -1.08 -1.27 -5.98
N LYS A 67 -0.16 -1.54 -5.04
CA LYS A 67 1.10 -0.80 -4.98
C LYS A 67 1.89 -1.06 -6.26
N PRO A 68 2.48 -0.02 -6.86
CA PRO A 68 3.52 -0.24 -7.85
C PRO A 68 4.60 -1.12 -7.22
N ALA A 69 4.96 -2.21 -7.89
CA ALA A 69 6.18 -2.90 -7.52
C ALA A 69 7.33 -1.90 -7.61
N GLU A 70 8.12 -1.77 -6.56
CA GLU A 70 9.40 -1.08 -6.68
C GLU A 70 10.19 -1.79 -7.78
N ASP A 71 10.62 -1.05 -8.78
CA ASP A 71 11.50 -1.60 -9.81
C ASP A 71 12.86 -1.81 -9.16
N VAL A 72 13.07 -3.02 -8.64
CA VAL A 72 14.31 -3.44 -7.99
C VAL A 72 15.52 -3.20 -8.91
N HIS A 73 15.37 -3.31 -10.23
CA HIS A 73 16.44 -3.01 -11.16
C HIS A 73 16.72 -1.51 -11.25
N ALA A 74 15.68 -0.67 -11.27
CA ALA A 74 15.85 0.78 -11.21
C ALA A 74 16.46 1.23 -9.86
N LEU A 75 16.08 0.60 -8.75
CA LEU A 75 16.64 0.87 -7.43
C LEU A 75 18.13 0.48 -7.38
N LEU A 76 18.48 -0.72 -7.85
CA LEU A 76 19.87 -1.17 -7.94
C LEU A 76 20.69 -0.30 -8.89
N ALA A 77 20.11 0.14 -10.01
CA ALA A 77 20.75 1.06 -10.92
C ALA A 77 21.05 2.41 -10.24
N GLN A 78 20.12 2.95 -9.46
CA GLN A 78 20.34 4.18 -8.68
C GLN A 78 21.46 3.99 -7.66
N ILE A 79 21.44 2.90 -6.87
CA ILE A 79 22.49 2.60 -5.88
C ILE A 79 23.86 2.48 -6.55
N SER A 80 23.94 1.80 -7.70
CA SER A 80 25.22 1.64 -8.43
C SER A 80 25.77 2.96 -8.98
N GLN A 81 24.92 3.98 -9.14
CA GLN A 81 25.28 5.30 -9.65
C GLN A 81 25.60 6.31 -8.53
N ILE A 82 25.30 5.98 -7.28
CA ILE A 82 25.64 6.82 -6.13
C ILE A 82 27.18 6.88 -6.01
N LYS A 83 27.72 8.08 -6.22
CA LYS A 83 29.13 8.40 -6.01
C LYS A 83 29.25 9.44 -4.92
N LYS A 84 30.21 9.22 -4.03
CA LYS A 84 30.53 10.18 -2.99
C LYS A 84 31.16 11.41 -3.61
N ASP A 85 30.69 12.59 -3.23
CA ASP A 85 31.36 13.84 -3.61
C ASP A 85 32.69 13.99 -2.84
N PRO A 86 33.77 14.50 -3.46
CA PRO A 86 35.03 14.74 -2.76
C PRO A 86 34.88 15.60 -1.50
N SER A 87 33.92 16.53 -1.49
CA SER A 87 33.62 17.42 -0.37
C SER A 87 32.60 16.86 0.63
N GLU A 88 31.89 15.78 0.30
CA GLU A 88 30.90 15.14 1.16
C GLU A 88 31.59 14.41 2.32
N PRO A 89 31.15 14.61 3.58
CA PRO A 89 31.61 13.81 4.71
C PRO A 89 31.20 12.34 4.57
N MET A 90 32.06 11.40 4.99
CA MET A 90 31.76 9.95 4.95
C MET A 90 30.44 9.59 5.64
N ARG A 91 30.12 10.25 6.76
CA ARG A 91 28.89 10.02 7.52
C ARG A 91 27.62 10.40 6.75
N GLU A 92 27.72 11.41 5.89
CA GLU A 92 26.57 11.92 5.11
C GLU A 92 26.34 11.05 3.89
N PHE A 93 27.43 10.59 3.25
CA PHE A 93 27.35 9.63 2.16
C PHE A 93 26.68 8.30 2.56
N VAL A 94 27.02 7.75 3.73
CA VAL A 94 26.48 6.47 4.22
C VAL A 94 25.05 6.58 4.75
N ALA A 95 24.55 7.79 5.02
CA ALA A 95 23.20 8.03 5.51
C ALA A 95 22.15 8.24 4.39
N ARG A 96 22.58 8.19 3.12
CA ARG A 96 21.72 8.23 1.93
C ARG A 96 21.22 6.84 1.59
#